data_AF-A0A0C6FFX7-F1
#
_entry.id   AF-A0A0C6FFX7-F1
#
_cell.length_a   1.000
_cell.length_b   1.000
_cell.length_c   1.000
_cell.angle_alpha   90.00
_cell.angle_beta   90.00
_cell.angle_gamma   90.00
#
_symmetry.space_group_name_H-M   'P 1'
#
loop_
_entity.id
_entity.type
_entity.pdbx_description
1 polymer ?
#
loop_
_entity_poly.entity_id
_entity_poly.type
_entity_poly.pdbx_seq_one_letter_code
_entity_poly.pdbx_strand_id
1 'polypeptide(L)' 'MAIFQVRQAATGAILWTGGAADEQQALDAMAREAGYTDFAAIPESLRSTKVDRLNLG' A
#
# COMPACT_ATOMS: atom_id res chain seq x y z
N MET A 1 0.77 -5.42 15.52
CA MET A 1 0.58 -5.57 14.06
C MET A 1 -0.73 -4.92 13.72
N ALA A 2 -0.75 -4.00 12.75
CA ALA A 2 -1.97 -3.35 12.29
C ALA A 2 -2.25 -3.80 10.85
N ILE A 3 -3.52 -3.79 10.46
CA ILE A 3 -3.88 -3.99 9.06
C ILE A 3 -3.76 -2.65 8.35
N PHE A 4 -3.12 -2.67 7.19
CA PHE A 4 -3.01 -1.53 6.30
C PHE A 4 -3.73 -1.85 5.01
N GLN A 5 -4.35 -0.83 4.45
CA GLN A 5 -5.05 -0.91 3.19
C GLN A 5 -4.50 0.15 2.25
N VAL A 6 -3.98 -0.31 1.13
CA VAL A 6 -3.47 0.52 0.05
C VAL A 6 -4.58 0.66 -0.98
N ARG A 7 -4.95 1.89 -1.29
CA ARG A 7 -6.03 2.22 -2.22
C ARG A 7 -5.55 3.20 -3.27
N GLN A 8 -5.99 3.01 -4.51
CA GLN A 8 -5.69 3.90 -5.61
C GLN A 8 -6.34 5.27 -5.32
N ALA A 9 -5.54 6.34 -5.34
CA ALA A 9 -6.03 7.68 -4.98
C ALA A 9 -7.02 8.23 -6.01
N ALA A 10 -6.91 7.80 -7.27
CA ALA A 10 -7.78 8.27 -8.37
C ALA A 10 -9.19 7.66 -8.31
N THR A 11 -9.30 6.37 -7.99
CA THR A 11 -10.56 5.61 -8.08
C THR A 11 -11.11 5.20 -6.71
N GLY A 12 -10.28 5.24 -5.67
CA GLY A 12 -10.60 4.68 -4.36
C GLY A 12 -10.53 3.15 -4.30
N ALA A 13 -10.16 2.48 -5.40
CA ALA A 13 -10.08 1.03 -5.45
C ALA A 13 -9.00 0.49 -4.50
N ILE A 14 -9.32 -0.57 -3.75
CA ILE A 14 -8.36 -1.24 -2.87
C ILE A 14 -7.41 -2.06 -3.76
N LEU A 15 -6.12 -1.71 -3.72
CA LEU A 15 -5.07 -2.40 -4.47
C LEU A 15 -4.42 -3.51 -3.64
N TRP A 16 -4.30 -3.28 -2.33
CA TRP A 16 -3.67 -4.23 -1.43
C TRP A 16 -4.23 -4.06 -0.01
N THR A 17 -4.33 -5.16 0.74
CA THR A 17 -4.69 -5.13 2.15
C THR A 17 -3.92 -6.24 2.86
N GLY A 18 -3.19 -5.86 3.91
CA GLY A 18 -2.35 -6.81 4.63
C GLY A 18 -1.87 -6.28 5.96
N GLY A 19 -1.30 -7.17 6.77
CA GLY A 19 -0.71 -6.82 8.06
C GLY A 19 0.70 -6.26 7.88
N ALA A 20 0.96 -5.09 8.43
CA ALA A 20 2.30 -4.51 8.48
C ALA A 20 2.58 -3.85 9.85
N ALA A 21 3.84 -3.56 10.12
CA ALA A 21 4.25 -2.80 11.30
C ALA A 21 3.94 -1.30 11.14
N ASP A 22 4.08 -0.78 9.92
CA ASP A 22 4.03 0.64 9.57
C ASP A 22 3.64 0.85 8.10
N GLU A 23 3.40 2.11 7.72
CA GLU A 23 2.93 2.48 6.38
C GLU A 23 3.98 2.18 5.29
N GLN A 24 5.29 2.36 5.57
CA GLN A 24 6.33 2.03 4.59
C GLN A 24 6.39 0.53 4.35
N GLN A 25 6.32 -0.28 5.40
CA GLN A 25 6.30 -1.74 5.26
C GLN A 25 5.05 -2.22 4.49
N ALA A 26 3.89 -1.58 4.67
CA ALA A 26 2.70 -1.87 3.88
C ALA A 26 2.88 -1.52 2.39
N LEU A 27 3.50 -0.38 2.11
CA LEU A 27 3.81 0.05 0.74
C LEU A 27 4.84 -0.85 0.05
N ASP A 28 5.88 -1.23 0.78
CA ASP A 28 6.93 -2.11 0.28
C ASP A 28 6.38 -3.51 -0.01
N ALA A 29 5.57 -4.04 0.90
CA ALA A 29 4.86 -5.30 0.70
C ALA A 29 3.95 -5.23 -0.54
N MET A 30 3.14 -4.18 -0.68
CA MET A 30 2.31 -3.98 -1.87
C MET A 30 3.15 -3.89 -3.15
N ALA A 31 4.25 -3.14 -3.13
CA ALA A 31 5.15 -2.99 -4.26
C ALA A 31 5.73 -4.34 -4.69
N ARG A 32 6.24 -5.09 -3.71
CA ARG A 32 6.76 -6.45 -3.85
C ARG A 32 5.74 -7.40 -4.45
N GLU A 33 4.49 -7.35 -3.97
CA GLU A 33 3.39 -8.20 -4.48
C GLU A 33 2.98 -7.80 -5.89
N ALA A 34 3.07 -6.52 -6.23
CA ALA A 34 2.85 -6.01 -7.59
C ALA A 34 4.03 -6.29 -8.54
N GLY A 35 5.13 -6.89 -8.04
CA GLY A 35 6.31 -7.26 -8.82
C GLY A 35 7.42 -6.20 -8.88
N TYR A 36 7.31 -5.14 -8.09
CA TYR A 36 8.34 -4.11 -7.93
C TYR A 36 9.29 -4.48 -6.79
N THR A 37 10.53 -3.97 -6.82
CA THR A 37 11.51 -4.22 -5.75
C THR A 37 11.07 -3.58 -4.42
N ASP A 38 10.53 -2.36 -4.50
CA ASP A 38 10.16 -1.51 -3.37
C ASP A 38 9.22 -0.38 -3.85
N PHE A 39 8.67 0.39 -2.92
CA PHE A 39 7.76 1.49 -3.24
C PHE A 39 8.39 2.59 -4.12
N ALA A 40 9.71 2.79 -4.04
CA ALA A 40 10.41 3.76 -4.89
C ALA A 40 10.59 3.27 -6.33
N ALA A 41 10.54 1.96 -6.57
CA ALA A 41 10.50 1.40 -7.92
C ALA A 41 9.13 1.58 -8.62
N ILE A 42 8.06 1.90 -7.88
CA ILE A 42 6.76 2.17 -8.47
C ILE A 42 6.80 3.51 -9.24
N PRO A 43 6.38 3.56 -10.51
CA PRO A 43 6.27 4.79 -11.28
C PRO A 43 5.39 5.82 -10.56
N GLU A 44 5.75 7.10 -10.60
CA GLU A 44 4.98 8.19 -9.96
C GLU A 44 3.49 8.19 -10.34
N SER A 45 3.14 7.82 -11.57
CA SER A 45 1.77 7.69 -12.04
C SER A 45 0.98 6.58 -11.31
N LEU A 46 1.66 5.49 -10.94
CA LEU A 46 1.11 4.37 -10.16
C LEU A 46 1.27 4.57 -8.65
N ARG A 47 2.22 5.41 -8.24
CA ARG A 47 2.49 5.78 -6.85
C ARG A 47 1.39 6.66 -6.24
N SER A 48 0.39 7.04 -7.04
CA SER A 48 -0.85 7.71 -6.62
C SER A 48 -1.76 6.75 -5.84
N THR A 49 -1.26 6.27 -4.71
CA THR A 49 -1.95 5.36 -3.78
C THR A 49 -1.95 5.97 -2.39
N LYS A 50 -3.08 5.88 -1.70
CA LYS A 50 -3.18 6.22 -0.27
C LYS A 50 -3.06 4.96 0.56
N VAL A 51 -2.25 5.02 1.61
CA VAL A 51 -2.21 4.00 2.67
C VAL A 51 -3.08 4.47 3.80
N ASP A 52 -3.97 3.59 4.24
CA ASP A 52 -4.85 3.81 5.37
C ASP A 52 -4.61 2.70 6.40
N ARG A 53 -4.42 3.05 7.66
CA ARG A 53 -4.29 2.08 8.74
C ARG A 53 -5.69 1.70 9.19
N LEU A 54 -6.09 0.46 8.94
CA LEU A 54 -7.34 -0.07 9.49
C LEU A 54 -7.18 -0.21 11.01
N ASN A 55 -7.83 0.70 11.73
CA ASN A 55 -8.05 0.56 13.15
C ASN A 55 -9.34 -0.27 13.33
N LEU A 56 -9.18 -1.58 13.47
CA LEU A 56 -10.27 -2.48 13.85
C LEU A 56 -10.55 -2.24 15.34
N GLY A 57 -11.39 -1.25 15.63
CA GLY A 57 -11.86 -0.92 16.98
C GLY A 57 -12.81 -1.97 17.54
#